data_AF-A0A0K1EQ47-F1
#
_entry.id   AF-A0A0K1EQ47-F1
#
_cell.length_a   1.000
_cell.length_b   1.000
_cell.length_c   1.000
_cell.angle_alpha   90.00
_cell.angle_beta   90.00
_cell.angle_gamma   90.00
#
_symmetry.space_group_name_H-M   'P 1'
#
loop_
_entity.id
_entity.type
_entity.pdbx_description
1 polymer ?
#
loop_
_entity_poly.entity_id
_entity_poly.type
_entity_poly.pdbx_seq_one_letter_code
_entity_poly.pdbx_strand_id
1 'polypeptide(L)'
;MQFGGGVSHGGRLLVEGVHHDFTPGWLATAGGSYRVVRGEGLRPFVLLTATLGASGARTQALGVTTTERYLAFDVRVGAVVGWTLYDTLSPYLAARAFGGPIFWRFQDRDRMGTDRYHYQLALGTSVLLPGGFNVSAEGIPLGERGLSVGVGVLF
;
A
#
# COMPACT_ATOMS: atom_id res chain seq x y z
N MET A 1 -9.28 -10.35 -8.39
CA MET A 1 -8.21 -10.59 -7.40
C MET A 1 -6.91 -10.03 -7.95
N GLN A 2 -5.97 -9.66 -7.09
CA GLN A 2 -4.72 -8.98 -7.44
C GLN A 2 -3.58 -9.57 -6.61
N PHE A 3 -2.43 -9.79 -7.23
CA PHE A 3 -1.21 -10.23 -6.54
C PHE A 3 -0.06 -9.33 -6.97
N GLY A 4 0.84 -9.02 -6.05
CA GLY A 4 1.97 -8.15 -6.31
C GLY A 4 3.22 -8.64 -5.59
N GLY A 5 4.37 -8.37 -6.20
CA GLY A 5 5.68 -8.60 -5.62
C GLY A 5 6.57 -7.42 -5.97
N GLY A 6 7.52 -7.10 -5.09
CA GLY A 6 8.44 -6.00 -5.31
C GLY A 6 9.71 -6.13 -4.47
N VAL A 7 10.64 -5.21 -4.73
CA VAL A 7 11.84 -5.03 -3.92
C VAL A 7 11.88 -3.61 -3.38
N SER A 8 12.33 -3.42 -2.15
CA SER A 8 12.58 -2.10 -1.59
C SER A 8 14.04 -1.70 -1.82
N HIS A 9 14.28 -0.43 -2.16
CA HIS A 9 15.63 0.09 -2.38
C HIS A 9 16.10 0.86 -1.14
N GLY A 10 16.60 0.12 -0.14
CA GLY A 10 17.21 0.67 1.09
C GLY A 10 16.40 1.76 1.79
N GLY A 11 17.02 2.45 2.75
CA GLY A 11 16.38 3.52 3.50
C GLY A 11 17.10 3.83 4.80
N ARG A 12 16.67 4.90 5.49
CA ARG A 12 17.22 5.29 6.80
C ARG A 12 16.12 5.47 7.81
N LEU A 13 16.36 4.97 9.02
CA LEU A 13 15.46 5.09 10.16
C LEU A 13 16.24 5.66 11.35
N LEU A 14 15.67 6.61 12.08
CA LEU A 14 16.22 7.11 13.34
C LEU A 14 15.35 6.58 14.47
N VAL A 15 15.92 5.75 15.35
CA VAL A 15 15.23 5.21 16.53
C VAL A 15 16.11 5.43 17.75
N GLU A 16 15.55 6.01 18.81
CA GLU A 16 16.26 6.24 20.07
C GLU A 16 17.62 6.98 19.87
N GLY A 17 17.70 7.85 18.85
CA GLY A 17 18.92 8.60 18.50
C GLY A 17 19.94 7.85 17.64
N VAL A 18 19.68 6.59 17.27
CA VAL A 18 20.55 5.76 16.41
C VAL A 18 20.01 5.69 15.00
N HIS A 19 20.86 5.98 14.02
CA HIS A 19 20.54 5.82 12.61
C HIS A 19 20.78 4.37 12.16
N HIS A 20 19.78 3.80 11.51
CA HIS A 20 19.82 2.49 10.88
C HIS A 20 19.66 2.62 9.38
N ASP A 21 20.55 1.98 8.64
CA ASP A 21 20.40 1.79 7.19
C ASP A 21 19.62 0.48 6.94
N PHE A 22 18.61 0.55 6.08
CA PHE A 22 17.91 -0.61 5.56
C PHE A 22 18.68 -1.16 4.36
N THR A 23 18.87 -2.47 4.33
CA THR A 23 19.27 -3.16 3.10
C THR A 23 18.07 -3.24 2.15
N PRO A 24 18.30 -3.46 0.84
CA PRO A 24 17.25 -3.89 -0.04
C PRO A 24 16.50 -5.11 0.53
N GLY A 25 15.18 -5.10 0.38
CA GLY A 25 14.27 -6.12 0.91
C GLY A 25 13.26 -6.56 -0.14
N TRP A 26 12.37 -7.47 0.27
CA TRP A 26 11.26 -7.94 -0.56
C TRP A 26 9.92 -7.41 -0.03
N LEU A 27 8.95 -7.29 -0.93
CA LEU A 27 7.56 -6.96 -0.67
C LEU A 27 6.69 -7.99 -1.39
N ALA A 28 5.66 -8.49 -0.72
CA ALA A 28 4.63 -9.31 -1.33
C ALA A 28 3.25 -8.77 -0.91
N THR A 29 2.32 -8.74 -1.85
CA THR A 29 0.95 -8.30 -1.61
C THR A 29 -0.06 -9.21 -2.28
N ALA A 30 -1.21 -9.37 -1.65
CA ALA A 30 -2.35 -10.06 -2.23
C ALA A 30 -3.61 -9.30 -1.86
N GLY A 31 -4.53 -9.12 -2.80
CA GLY A 31 -5.73 -8.33 -2.54
C GLY A 31 -6.89 -8.67 -3.44
N GLY A 32 -8.06 -8.19 -3.03
CA GLY A 32 -9.32 -8.37 -3.72
C GLY A 32 -10.17 -7.12 -3.59
N SER A 33 -11.09 -6.99 -4.53
CA SER A 33 -12.15 -6.00 -4.46
C SER A 33 -13.48 -6.67 -4.74
N TYR A 34 -14.52 -6.16 -4.09
CA TYR A 34 -15.89 -6.58 -4.27
C TYR A 34 -16.74 -5.36 -4.62
N ARG A 35 -17.49 -5.45 -5.72
CA ARG A 35 -18.34 -4.37 -6.17
C ARG A 35 -19.71 -4.48 -5.52
N VAL A 36 -20.00 -3.54 -4.63
CA VAL A 36 -21.28 -3.44 -3.90
C VAL A 36 -22.33 -2.74 -4.77
N VAL A 37 -21.92 -1.66 -5.44
CA VAL A 37 -22.79 -0.89 -6.35
C VAL A 37 -22.14 -0.82 -7.72
N ARG A 38 -22.89 -1.17 -8.77
CA ARG A 38 -22.38 -1.26 -10.14
C ARG A 38 -21.93 0.10 -10.69
N GLY A 39 -22.69 1.15 -10.37
CA GLY A 39 -22.62 2.46 -11.02
C GLY A 39 -23.19 2.40 -12.44
N GLU A 40 -24.19 3.21 -12.73
CA GLU A 40 -24.80 3.33 -14.07
C GLU A 40 -25.26 4.78 -14.30
N GLY A 41 -24.88 5.35 -15.45
CA GLY A 41 -25.11 6.77 -15.74
C GLY A 41 -24.49 7.69 -14.69
N LEU A 42 -25.32 8.48 -14.01
CA LEU A 42 -24.87 9.40 -12.95
C LEU A 42 -24.72 8.73 -11.57
N ARG A 43 -25.09 7.45 -11.42
CA ARG A 43 -24.97 6.74 -10.15
C ARG A 43 -23.51 6.33 -9.91
N PRO A 44 -22.94 6.61 -8.73
CA PRO A 44 -21.58 6.17 -8.44
C PRO A 44 -21.51 4.65 -8.31
N PHE A 45 -20.36 4.09 -8.64
CA PHE A 45 -19.99 2.75 -8.23
C PHE A 45 -19.42 2.77 -6.81
N VAL A 46 -19.53 1.63 -6.12
CA VAL A 46 -18.95 1.43 -4.79
C VAL A 46 -18.23 0.09 -4.76
N LEU A 47 -16.95 0.11 -4.39
CA LEU A 47 -16.13 -1.07 -4.19
C LEU A 47 -15.72 -1.17 -2.72
N LEU A 48 -15.69 -2.38 -2.19
CA LEU A 48 -14.94 -2.72 -0.99
C LEU A 48 -13.63 -3.37 -1.41
N THR A 49 -12.56 -3.06 -0.70
CA THR A 49 -11.21 -3.56 -0.99
C THR A 49 -10.60 -4.19 0.26
N ALA A 50 -9.86 -5.27 0.08
CA ALA A 50 -9.04 -5.86 1.13
C ALA A 50 -7.70 -6.29 0.53
N THR A 51 -6.61 -5.95 1.21
CA THR A 51 -5.24 -6.26 0.80
C THR A 51 -4.44 -6.72 2.01
N LEU A 52 -3.62 -7.73 1.81
CA LEU A 52 -2.61 -8.22 2.74
C LEU A 52 -1.24 -7.88 2.16
N GLY A 53 -0.34 -7.40 3.01
CA GLY A 53 1.03 -7.10 2.68
C GLY A 53 2.00 -7.77 3.63
N ALA A 54 3.14 -8.20 3.10
CA ALA A 54 4.29 -8.63 3.88
C ALA A 54 5.56 -8.03 3.28
N SER A 55 6.47 -7.59 4.14
CA SER A 55 7.79 -7.13 3.71
C SER A 55 8.88 -7.63 4.65
N GLY A 56 10.03 -7.93 4.07
CA GLY A 56 11.20 -8.38 4.82
C GLY A 56 12.45 -7.65 4.36
N ALA A 57 13.22 -7.14 5.32
CA ALA A 57 14.49 -6.47 5.08
C ALA A 57 15.49 -6.79 6.19
N ARG A 58 16.71 -6.28 6.07
CA ARG A 58 17.68 -6.25 7.16
C ARG A 58 18.02 -4.80 7.49
N THR A 59 18.30 -4.55 8.76
CA THR A 59 18.72 -3.23 9.25
C THR A 59 20.13 -3.31 9.81
N GLN A 60 20.95 -2.30 9.54
CA GLN A 60 22.29 -2.17 10.08
C GLN A 60 22.41 -0.84 10.84
N ALA A 61 22.81 -0.90 12.11
CA ALA A 61 23.11 0.32 12.86
C ALA A 61 24.43 0.92 12.36
N LEU A 62 24.47 2.25 12.20
CA LEU A 62 25.70 2.94 11.80
C LEU A 62 26.84 2.68 12.79
N GLY A 63 27.97 2.19 12.30
CA GLY A 63 29.13 1.81 13.11
C GLY A 63 29.13 0.36 13.62
N VAL A 64 28.10 -0.44 13.30
CA VAL A 64 27.98 -1.86 13.68
C VAL A 64 27.96 -2.74 12.42
N THR A 65 28.72 -3.83 12.39
CA THR A 65 28.80 -4.75 11.24
C THR A 65 27.68 -5.80 11.20
N THR A 66 26.98 -6.02 12.31
CA THR A 66 25.88 -6.97 12.41
C THR A 66 24.61 -6.42 11.75
N THR A 67 23.92 -7.28 10.99
CA THR A 67 22.62 -6.97 10.38
C THR A 67 21.50 -7.68 11.12
N GLU A 68 20.45 -6.94 11.45
CA GLU A 68 19.29 -7.45 12.17
C GLU A 68 18.10 -7.64 11.23
N ARG A 69 17.23 -8.61 11.53
CA ARG A 69 16.07 -8.91 10.70
C ARG A 69 14.92 -7.94 10.98
N TYR A 70 14.28 -7.48 9.92
CA TYR A 70 13.06 -6.69 9.94
C TYR A 70 11.98 -7.41 9.14
N LEU A 71 10.79 -7.59 9.74
CA LEU A 71 9.64 -8.21 9.10
C LEU A 71 8.40 -7.40 9.45
N ALA A 72 7.66 -6.94 8.45
CA ALA A 72 6.42 -6.22 8.65
C ALA A 72 5.28 -6.90 7.91
N PHE A 73 4.13 -6.97 8.56
CA PHE A 73 2.87 -7.38 7.96
C PHE A 73 1.90 -6.21 7.99
N ASP A 74 1.10 -6.08 6.95
CA ASP A 74 0.06 -5.05 6.85
C ASP A 74 -1.25 -5.70 6.41
N VAL A 75 -2.35 -5.28 7.02
CA VAL A 75 -3.70 -5.59 6.57
C VAL A 75 -4.39 -4.28 6.27
N ARG A 76 -4.89 -4.14 5.06
CA ARG A 76 -5.57 -2.93 4.59
C ARG A 76 -6.95 -3.27 4.09
N VAL A 77 -7.95 -2.59 4.63
CA VAL A 77 -9.34 -2.65 4.17
C VAL A 77 -9.81 -1.27 3.77
N GLY A 78 -10.75 -1.18 2.84
CA GLY A 78 -11.21 0.12 2.39
C GLY A 78 -12.45 0.07 1.53
N ALA A 79 -12.90 1.27 1.20
CA ALA A 79 -13.98 1.51 0.28
C ALA A 79 -13.54 2.52 -0.78
N VAL A 80 -14.04 2.34 -2.00
CA VAL A 80 -13.83 3.25 -3.12
C VAL A 80 -15.20 3.65 -3.64
N VAL A 81 -15.43 4.95 -3.80
CA VAL A 81 -16.65 5.51 -4.40
C VAL A 81 -16.24 6.38 -5.56
N GLY A 82 -16.80 6.13 -6.73
CA GLY A 82 -16.45 6.89 -7.93
C GLY A 82 -17.53 6.84 -8.99
N TRP A 83 -17.29 7.54 -10.08
CA TRP A 83 -18.18 7.58 -11.23
C TRP A 83 -17.44 7.09 -12.45
N THR A 84 -18.13 6.43 -13.38
CA THR A 84 -17.55 6.08 -14.68
C THR A 84 -18.12 7.01 -15.72
N LEU A 85 -17.23 7.80 -16.33
CA LEU A 85 -17.53 8.80 -17.35
C LEU A 85 -17.09 8.27 -18.71
N TYR A 86 -17.99 8.34 -19.69
CA TYR A 86 -17.73 7.91 -21.08
C TYR A 86 -17.20 6.47 -21.19
N ASP A 87 -17.62 5.58 -20.26
CA ASP A 87 -17.17 4.20 -20.14
C ASP A 87 -15.63 3.99 -20.04
N THR A 88 -14.90 5.08 -19.77
CA THR A 88 -13.44 5.12 -19.91
C THR A 88 -12.76 5.70 -18.67
N LEU A 89 -13.18 6.89 -18.25
CA LEU A 89 -12.54 7.64 -17.17
C LEU A 89 -13.33 7.46 -15.88
N SER A 90 -12.66 7.04 -14.81
CA SER A 90 -13.29 6.83 -13.51
C SER A 90 -12.57 7.61 -12.41
N PRO A 91 -12.95 8.88 -12.13
CA PRO A 91 -12.53 9.56 -10.92
C PRO A 91 -13.17 8.91 -9.70
N TYR A 92 -12.42 8.82 -8.60
CA TYR A 92 -12.89 8.22 -7.37
C TYR A 92 -12.26 8.81 -6.11
N LEU A 93 -12.97 8.63 -5.00
CA LEU A 93 -12.49 8.83 -3.64
C LEU A 93 -12.30 7.45 -3.00
N ALA A 94 -11.20 7.26 -2.28
CA ALA A 94 -10.95 6.06 -1.51
C ALA A 94 -10.71 6.39 -0.04
N ALA A 95 -11.27 5.56 0.83
CA ALA A 95 -11.02 5.59 2.26
C ALA A 95 -10.53 4.22 2.70
N ARG A 96 -9.41 4.19 3.44
CA ARG A 96 -8.78 2.94 3.86
C ARG A 96 -8.43 3.01 5.33
N ALA A 97 -8.58 1.88 6.00
CA ALA A 97 -7.99 1.61 7.30
C ALA A 97 -6.95 0.51 7.12
N PHE A 98 -5.84 0.64 7.81
CA PHE A 98 -4.77 -0.35 7.76
C PHE A 98 -4.02 -0.41 9.08
N GLY A 99 -3.21 -1.44 9.18
CA GLY A 99 -2.29 -1.62 10.28
C GLY A 99 -1.78 -3.04 10.29
N GLY A 100 -0.62 -3.19 10.91
CA GLY A 100 -0.17 -4.51 11.26
C GLY A 100 1.05 -4.48 12.18
N PRO A 101 1.49 -5.68 12.55
CA PRO A 101 2.64 -5.82 13.41
C PRO A 101 3.93 -5.67 12.61
N ILE A 102 4.84 -4.88 13.17
CA ILE A 102 6.23 -4.82 12.75
C ILE A 102 7.04 -5.61 13.77
N PHE A 103 7.73 -6.64 13.30
CA PHE A 103 8.67 -7.42 14.09
C PHE A 103 10.09 -7.00 13.73
N TRP A 104 10.80 -6.46 14.71
CA TRP A 104 12.15 -5.97 14.52
C TRP A 104 13.04 -6.37 15.68
N ARG A 105 14.25 -6.81 15.37
CA ARG A 105 15.27 -7.11 16.38
C ARG A 105 16.21 -5.90 16.51
N PHE A 106 16.30 -5.34 17.71
CA PHE A 106 17.11 -4.16 18.02
C PHE A 106 17.95 -4.43 19.27
N GLN A 107 19.28 -4.30 19.16
CA GLN A 107 20.24 -4.60 20.24
C GLN A 107 20.03 -6.00 20.84
N ASP A 108 19.93 -7.03 19.97
CA ASP A 108 19.65 -8.42 20.35
C ASP A 108 18.34 -8.65 21.12
N ARG A 109 17.41 -7.68 21.10
CA ARG A 109 16.07 -7.80 21.69
C ARG A 109 15.01 -7.73 20.62
N ASP A 110 14.05 -8.65 20.69
CA ASP A 110 12.86 -8.60 19.84
C ASP A 110 11.95 -7.46 20.32
N ARG A 111 11.60 -6.57 19.39
CA ARG A 111 10.64 -5.49 19.59
C ARG A 111 9.49 -5.65 18.61
N MET A 112 8.29 -5.41 19.11
CA MET A 112 7.07 -5.37 18.31
C MET A 112 6.61 -3.92 18.22
N GLY A 113 6.50 -3.42 17.00
CA GLY A 113 5.96 -2.10 16.68
C GLY A 113 4.67 -2.20 15.88
N THR A 114 4.08 -1.05 15.59
CA THR A 114 2.92 -0.91 14.72
C THR A 114 2.96 0.44 14.02
N ASP A 115 2.06 0.66 13.09
CA ASP A 115 2.00 1.85 12.26
C ASP A 115 1.65 3.11 13.07
N ARG A 116 2.24 4.25 12.69
CA ARG A 116 1.94 5.55 13.33
C ARG A 116 0.54 6.05 12.95
N TYR A 117 0.09 5.74 11.73
CA TYR A 117 -1.24 6.08 11.21
C TYR A 117 -1.92 4.79 10.77
N HIS A 118 -3.24 4.72 10.93
CA HIS A 118 -4.04 3.52 10.64
C HIS A 118 -5.12 3.79 9.59
N TYR A 119 -5.04 4.93 8.91
CA TYR A 119 -6.03 5.35 7.94
C TYR A 119 -5.44 6.21 6.83
N GLN A 120 -6.13 6.20 5.69
CA GLN A 120 -5.80 6.96 4.48
C GLN A 120 -7.08 7.45 3.83
N LEU A 121 -7.07 8.70 3.37
CA LEU A 121 -8.07 9.22 2.44
C LEU A 121 -7.34 9.63 1.17
N ALA A 122 -7.85 9.17 0.04
CA ALA A 122 -7.19 9.31 -1.24
C ALA A 122 -8.16 9.75 -2.33
N LEU A 123 -7.63 10.53 -3.27
CA LEU A 123 -8.31 10.96 -4.47
C LEU A 123 -7.57 10.37 -5.66
N GLY A 124 -8.28 9.69 -6.54
CA GLY A 124 -7.68 9.00 -7.65
C GLY A 124 -8.52 9.03 -8.91
N THR A 125 -7.89 8.55 -9.98
CA THR A 125 -8.54 8.35 -11.26
C THR A 125 -8.03 7.07 -11.90
N SER A 126 -8.91 6.43 -12.67
CA SER A 126 -8.61 5.24 -13.47
C SER A 126 -9.05 5.49 -14.91
N VAL A 127 -8.27 5.05 -15.88
CA VAL A 127 -8.58 5.17 -17.31
C VAL A 127 -8.50 3.78 -17.93
N LEU A 128 -9.63 3.32 -18.48
CA LEU A 128 -9.69 2.11 -19.28
C LEU A 128 -9.24 2.43 -20.71
N LEU A 129 -8.09 1.90 -21.09
CA LEU A 129 -7.53 2.01 -22.42
C LEU A 129 -8.05 0.86 -23.33
N PRO A 130 -8.01 1.05 -24.67
CA PRO A 130 -8.31 -0.03 -25.61
C PRO A 130 -7.48 -1.28 -25.35
N GLY A 131 -8.05 -2.46 -25.58
CA GLY A 131 -7.38 -3.74 -25.36
C GLY A 131 -7.41 -4.23 -23.91
N GLY A 132 -8.23 -3.63 -23.04
CA GLY A 132 -8.45 -4.09 -21.66
C GLY A 132 -7.39 -3.61 -20.67
N PHE A 133 -6.51 -2.70 -21.06
CA PHE A 133 -5.54 -2.09 -20.15
C PHE A 133 -6.21 -1.03 -19.28
N ASN A 134 -5.86 -0.99 -18.00
CA ASN A 134 -6.31 0.05 -17.09
C ASN A 134 -5.10 0.75 -16.48
N VAL A 135 -5.06 2.08 -16.53
CA VAL A 135 -4.06 2.89 -15.85
C VAL A 135 -4.73 3.69 -14.75
N SER A 136 -4.10 3.74 -13.58
CA SER A 136 -4.62 4.45 -12.41
C SER A 136 -3.55 5.32 -11.78
N ALA A 137 -3.98 6.44 -11.21
CA ALA A 137 -3.15 7.30 -10.39
C ALA A 137 -3.95 7.77 -9.17
N GLU A 138 -3.29 7.83 -8.03
CA GLU A 138 -3.90 8.21 -6.77
C GLU A 138 -2.98 9.08 -5.92
N GLY A 139 -3.52 10.16 -5.38
CA GLY A 139 -2.89 11.00 -4.38
C GLY A 139 -3.55 10.84 -3.02
N ILE A 140 -2.74 10.70 -1.97
CA ILE A 140 -3.19 10.44 -0.60
C ILE A 140 -2.76 11.64 0.29
N PRO A 141 -3.59 12.68 0.41
CA PRO A 141 -3.22 13.89 1.18
C PRO A 141 -3.36 13.74 2.70
N LEU A 142 -4.16 12.78 3.18
CA LEU A 142 -4.52 12.63 4.60
C LEU A 142 -4.22 11.23 5.13
N GLY A 143 -3.70 11.16 6.36
CA GLY A 143 -3.23 9.92 6.97
C GLY A 143 -1.79 9.59 6.57
N GLU A 144 -1.52 8.34 6.21
CA GLU A 144 -0.24 7.97 5.56
C GLU A 144 -0.22 8.54 4.14
N ARG A 145 0.55 9.62 3.97
CA ARG A 145 0.60 10.38 2.72
C ARG A 145 1.44 9.69 1.66
N GLY A 146 1.01 9.79 0.41
CA GLY A 146 1.73 9.19 -0.70
C GLY A 146 1.10 9.50 -2.05
N LEU A 147 1.79 9.05 -3.09
CA LEU A 147 1.32 9.07 -4.47
C LEU A 147 1.57 7.69 -5.06
N SER A 148 0.58 7.15 -5.77
CA SER A 148 0.70 5.84 -6.41
C SER A 148 0.20 5.89 -7.86
N VAL A 149 0.80 5.05 -8.69
CA VAL A 149 0.43 4.84 -10.09
C VAL A 149 0.41 3.33 -10.32
N GLY A 150 -0.63 2.85 -10.98
CA GLY A 150 -0.84 1.42 -11.24
C GLY A 150 -1.28 1.15 -12.67
N VAL A 151 -0.82 0.03 -13.21
CA VAL A 151 -1.26 -0.49 -14.51
C VAL A 151 -1.82 -1.89 -14.31
N GLY A 152 -2.96 -2.19 -14.91
CA GLY A 152 -3.63 -3.48 -14.85
C GLY A 152 -4.18 -3.90 -16.21
N VAL A 153 -4.56 -5.17 -16.32
CA VAL A 153 -5.20 -5.76 -17.50
C VAL A 153 -6.47 -6.45 -17.05
N LEU A 154 -7.56 -6.20 -17.77
CA LEU A 154 -8.82 -6.92 -17.63
C LEU A 154 -8.79 -8.14 -18.56
N PHE A 155 -9.07 -9.31 -17.98
CA PHE A 155 -9.24 -10.58 -18.69
C PHE A 155 -10.70 -11.02 -18.64
#